data_AF-A0A086A8G5-F1
#
_entry.id   AF-A0A086A8G5-F1
#
_cell.length_a   1.000
_cell.length_b   1.000
_cell.length_c   1.000
_cell.angle_alpha   90.00
_cell.angle_beta   90.00
_cell.angle_gamma   90.00
#
_symmetry.space_group_name_H-M   'P 1'
#
loop_
_entity.id
_entity.type
_entity.pdbx_description
1 polymer ?
#
loop_
_entity_poly.entity_id
_entity_poly.type
_entity_poly.pdbx_seq_one_letter_code
_entity_poly.pdbx_strand_id
1 'polypeptide(L)'
;MNKLFFLLSVAISTFCFAQKEFQPAGSEIIETVDGDLDGDKIPEKVIIYNTKDTTDMGNIREIQILKKVSGKWTMLEKSRNAILESNGGGMMGDPYQGIIIKNNILEITQAGGSSWKWGYSDKYRFQNGHFELIGYSSTYGKPEEYFTDVDFNLSTGQLVYNKEVESTGSSDNGKSEKEVYIKKGLKINLQNRNQKEQRKIILPKTKATVYI
;
A
#
# COMPACT_ATOMS: atom_id res chain seq x y z
N MET A 1 -35.47 -7.35 49.07
CA MET A 1 -34.08 -7.70 48.71
C MET A 1 -34.06 -8.08 47.25
N ASN A 2 -33.29 -7.35 46.44
CA ASN A 2 -32.58 -7.79 45.23
C ASN A 2 -31.97 -6.53 44.59
N LYS A 3 -30.73 -6.22 44.97
CA LYS A 3 -29.92 -5.18 44.31
C LYS A 3 -29.34 -5.81 43.05
N LEU A 4 -29.80 -5.35 41.89
CA LEU A 4 -29.22 -5.69 40.60
C LEU A 4 -27.92 -4.88 40.46
N PHE A 5 -26.78 -5.57 40.45
CA PHE A 5 -25.46 -4.96 40.25
C PHE A 5 -25.28 -4.59 38.78
N PHE A 6 -25.11 -3.30 38.50
CA PHE A 6 -24.73 -2.79 37.19
C PHE A 6 -23.20 -2.80 37.11
N LEU A 7 -22.62 -3.79 36.42
CA LEU A 7 -21.20 -3.78 36.06
C LEU A 7 -21.06 -2.89 34.81
N LEU A 8 -20.83 -1.61 35.05
CA LEU A 8 -20.46 -0.65 34.01
C LEU A 8 -19.05 -1.00 33.54
N SER A 9 -18.93 -1.55 32.34
CA SER A 9 -17.66 -1.84 31.68
C SER A 9 -16.91 -0.53 31.38
N VAL A 10 -15.99 -0.15 32.25
CA VAL A 10 -15.01 0.91 31.98
C VAL A 10 -13.92 0.32 31.09
N ALA A 11 -14.15 0.32 29.78
CA ALA A 11 -13.15 -0.13 28.79
C ALA A 11 -13.08 0.77 27.54
N ILE A 12 -13.40 2.06 27.67
CA ILE A 12 -13.43 3.00 26.53
C ILE A 12 -12.33 4.08 26.61
N SER A 13 -11.62 4.24 27.73
CA SER A 13 -10.69 5.38 27.89
C SER A 13 -9.25 5.15 27.40
N THR A 14 -8.76 3.93 27.24
CA THR A 14 -7.35 3.69 26.87
C THR A 14 -7.08 3.75 25.36
N PHE A 15 -8.11 3.63 24.51
CA PHE A 15 -7.96 3.73 23.06
C PHE A 15 -7.63 5.16 22.59
N CYS A 16 -8.11 6.19 23.30
CA CYS A 16 -8.02 7.58 22.86
C CYS A 16 -6.65 8.24 23.17
N PHE A 17 -5.94 7.78 24.22
CA PHE A 17 -4.67 8.42 24.63
C PHE A 17 -3.49 8.11 23.71
N ALA A 18 -3.34 6.86 23.28
CA ALA A 18 -2.22 6.46 22.43
C ALA A 18 -2.26 7.12 21.04
N GLN A 19 -3.46 7.30 20.50
CA GLN A 19 -3.64 7.88 19.17
C GLN A 19 -3.24 9.37 19.14
N LYS A 20 -3.44 10.09 20.24
CA LYS A 20 -3.13 11.52 20.34
C LYS A 20 -1.64 11.83 20.48
N GLU A 21 -0.84 10.90 20.99
CA GLU A 21 0.60 11.10 21.20
C GLU A 21 1.39 11.11 19.87
N PHE A 22 1.05 10.22 18.93
CA PHE A 22 1.81 10.04 17.68
C PHE A 22 1.20 10.75 16.47
N GLN A 23 -0.07 11.16 16.55
CA GLN A 23 -0.77 11.81 15.46
C GLN A 23 -0.06 13.12 15.03
N PRO A 24 0.27 13.29 13.74
CA PRO A 24 0.82 14.54 13.24
C PRO A 24 -0.12 15.72 13.51
N ALA A 25 0.46 16.88 13.86
CA ALA A 25 -0.34 18.06 14.21
C ALA A 25 -1.23 18.50 13.03
N GLY A 26 -2.54 18.58 13.28
CA GLY A 26 -3.53 18.99 12.28
C GLY A 26 -3.80 17.94 11.20
N SER A 27 -3.39 16.68 11.39
CA SER A 27 -3.73 15.60 10.47
C SER A 27 -5.08 14.96 10.81
N GLU A 28 -5.70 14.34 9.83
CA GLU A 28 -6.93 13.56 9.96
C GLU A 28 -6.64 12.07 9.74
N ILE A 29 -7.27 11.19 10.53
CA ILE A 29 -7.12 9.74 10.39
C ILE A 29 -8.01 9.26 9.23
N ILE A 30 -7.43 8.49 8.31
CA ILE A 30 -8.13 7.84 7.22
C ILE A 30 -8.57 6.44 7.64
N GLU A 31 -7.64 5.66 8.18
CA GLU A 31 -7.86 4.28 8.55
C GLU A 31 -6.96 3.87 9.71
N THR A 32 -7.41 2.91 10.51
CA THR A 32 -6.62 2.25 11.56
C THR A 32 -6.91 0.76 11.52
N VAL A 33 -5.85 -0.05 11.42
CA VAL A 33 -5.93 -1.52 11.44
C VAL A 33 -4.93 -2.08 12.44
N ASP A 34 -5.35 -3.11 13.18
CA ASP A 34 -4.50 -3.85 14.10
C ASP A 34 -4.18 -5.24 13.53
N GLY A 35 -2.93 -5.67 13.63
CA GLY A 35 -2.51 -7.00 13.20
C GLY A 35 -1.06 -7.30 13.53
N ASP A 36 -0.76 -8.58 13.75
CA ASP A 36 0.60 -9.04 14.04
C ASP A 36 1.47 -8.93 12.76
N LEU A 37 2.42 -7.98 12.75
CA LEU A 37 3.28 -7.68 11.60
C LEU A 37 4.70 -8.23 11.76
N ASP A 38 5.14 -8.52 12.99
CA ASP A 38 6.49 -9.04 13.24
C ASP A 38 6.55 -10.48 13.79
N GLY A 39 5.40 -11.12 13.98
CA GLY A 39 5.28 -12.53 14.30
C GLY A 39 5.35 -12.84 15.79
N ASP A 40 5.36 -11.84 16.68
CA ASP A 40 5.40 -12.05 18.13
C ASP A 40 4.01 -12.30 18.75
N LYS A 41 2.95 -12.33 17.93
CA LYS A 41 1.53 -12.51 18.30
C LYS A 41 0.93 -11.34 19.08
N ILE A 42 1.63 -10.22 19.19
CA ILE A 42 1.10 -8.97 19.71
C ILE A 42 0.79 -8.08 18.50
N PRO A 43 -0.47 -7.68 18.28
CA PRO A 43 -0.79 -6.84 17.13
C PRO A 43 -0.08 -5.48 17.16
N GLU A 44 0.59 -5.15 16.08
CA GLU A 44 0.96 -3.78 15.72
C GLU A 44 -0.29 -3.00 15.30
N LYS A 45 -0.23 -1.68 15.47
CA LYS A 45 -1.26 -0.74 15.02
C LYS A 45 -0.76 0.04 13.83
N VAL A 46 -1.44 -0.07 12.70
CA VAL A 46 -1.19 0.73 11.49
C VAL A 46 -2.21 1.84 11.40
N ILE A 47 -1.76 3.08 11.24
CA ILE A 47 -2.60 4.26 11.12
C ILE A 47 -2.20 5.04 9.89
N ILE A 48 -3.17 5.47 9.11
CA ILE A 48 -2.95 6.31 7.94
C ILE A 48 -3.60 7.66 8.18
N TYR A 49 -2.85 8.70 7.85
CA TYR A 49 -3.26 10.08 8.03
C TYR A 49 -3.26 10.85 6.71
N ASN A 50 -4.26 11.70 6.50
CA ASN A 50 -4.12 12.89 5.68
C ASN A 50 -3.40 13.94 6.52
N THR A 51 -2.19 14.31 6.13
CA THR A 51 -1.44 15.37 6.84
C THR A 51 -1.95 16.76 6.45
N LYS A 52 -1.62 17.77 7.25
CA LYS A 52 -1.92 19.17 6.92
C LYS A 52 -1.16 19.69 5.70
N ASP A 53 -0.06 19.04 5.31
CA ASP A 53 0.75 19.47 4.18
C ASP A 53 0.11 18.98 2.89
N THR A 54 0.11 19.82 1.87
CA THR A 54 -0.54 19.56 0.59
C THR A 54 0.41 19.75 -0.59
N THR A 55 0.07 19.09 -1.69
CA THR A 55 0.62 19.32 -3.03
C THR A 55 -0.54 19.63 -3.98
N ASP A 56 -0.24 19.84 -5.27
CA ASP A 56 -1.27 19.94 -6.30
C ASP A 56 -2.11 18.66 -6.42
N MET A 57 -1.63 17.53 -5.88
CA MET A 57 -2.33 16.24 -5.82
C MET A 57 -3.05 16.01 -4.48
N GLY A 58 -3.28 17.04 -3.68
CA GLY A 58 -4.04 16.95 -2.42
C GLY A 58 -3.16 16.78 -1.18
N ASN A 59 -3.71 16.21 -0.11
CA ASN A 59 -2.98 16.02 1.15
C ASN A 59 -1.90 14.96 1.00
N ILE A 60 -0.68 15.28 1.45
CA ILE A 60 0.36 14.27 1.63
C ILE A 60 -0.10 13.31 2.72
N ARG A 61 0.08 12.00 2.50
CA ARG A 61 -0.30 10.98 3.47
C ARG A 61 0.88 10.51 4.29
N GLU A 62 0.63 10.17 5.55
CA GLU A 62 1.60 9.50 6.41
C GLU A 62 1.01 8.18 6.89
N ILE A 63 1.75 7.09 6.69
CA ILE A 63 1.51 5.82 7.38
C ILE A 63 2.39 5.78 8.62
N GLN A 64 1.82 5.39 9.75
CA GLN A 64 2.54 5.10 10.98
C GLN A 64 2.21 3.67 11.42
N ILE A 65 3.23 2.96 11.87
CA ILE A 65 3.13 1.61 12.41
C ILE A 65 3.66 1.66 13.83
N LEU A 66 2.82 1.32 14.80
CA LEU A 66 3.11 1.37 16.22
C LEU A 66 3.21 -0.04 16.79
N LYS A 67 4.22 -0.27 17.63
CA LYS A 67 4.42 -1.50 18.38
C LYS A 67 4.27 -1.27 19.87
N LYS A 68 3.75 -2.25 20.59
CA LYS A 68 3.65 -2.22 22.06
C LYS A 68 4.90 -2.82 22.70
N VAL A 69 5.66 -2.00 23.43
CA VAL A 69 6.84 -2.42 24.18
C VAL A 69 6.62 -2.15 25.67
N SER A 70 6.70 -3.18 26.49
CA SER A 70 6.48 -3.09 27.96
C SER A 70 5.18 -2.37 28.33
N GLY A 71 4.11 -2.64 27.58
CA GLY A 71 2.78 -2.06 27.81
C GLY A 71 2.56 -0.67 27.21
N LYS A 72 3.58 -0.02 26.65
CA LYS A 72 3.50 1.32 26.04
C LYS A 72 3.60 1.24 24.52
N TRP A 73 2.90 2.12 23.84
CA TRP A 73 3.03 2.26 22.38
C TRP A 73 4.32 2.97 22.02
N THR A 74 4.96 2.52 20.95
CA THR A 74 6.21 3.07 20.40
C THR A 74 6.12 3.07 18.89
N MET A 75 6.74 4.06 18.24
CA MET A 75 6.82 4.11 16.78
C MET A 75 7.74 3.00 16.28
N LEU A 76 7.21 2.06 15.49
CA LEU A 76 8.00 1.03 14.83
C LEU A 76 8.57 1.57 13.51
N GLU A 77 7.71 2.13 12.65
CA GLU A 77 8.12 2.81 11.42
C GLU A 77 7.05 3.82 11.00
N LYS A 78 7.44 4.85 10.26
CA LYS A 78 6.51 5.76 9.58
C LYS A 78 7.03 6.19 8.23
N SER A 79 6.15 6.51 7.29
CA SER A 79 6.55 7.00 5.97
C SER A 79 5.52 7.94 5.38
N ARG A 80 6.00 8.91 4.60
CA ARG A 80 5.19 9.80 3.76
C ARG A 80 5.26 9.47 2.26
N ASN A 81 5.92 8.37 1.92
CA ASN A 81 6.22 7.96 0.55
C ASN A 81 5.51 6.66 0.12
N ALA A 82 4.81 5.98 1.03
CA ALA A 82 4.19 4.69 0.74
C ALA A 82 2.75 4.79 0.18
N ILE A 83 2.05 5.88 0.47
CA ILE A 83 0.65 6.10 0.07
C ILE A 83 0.59 7.40 -0.72
N LEU A 84 -0.07 7.35 -1.88
CA LEU A 84 -0.27 8.49 -2.75
C LEU A 84 -1.15 9.55 -2.09
N GLU A 85 -0.96 10.80 -2.51
CA GLU A 85 -1.74 11.94 -2.04
C GLU A 85 -3.24 11.79 -2.33
N SER A 86 -4.05 12.54 -1.57
CA SER A 86 -5.50 12.34 -1.51
C SER A 86 -6.26 12.56 -2.83
N ASN A 87 -5.66 13.19 -3.84
CA ASN A 87 -6.21 13.36 -5.19
C ASN A 87 -5.30 12.75 -6.26
N GLY A 88 -4.35 11.88 -5.88
CA GLY A 88 -3.40 11.22 -6.79
C GLY A 88 -4.01 10.17 -7.72
N GLY A 89 -5.32 9.91 -7.62
CA GLY A 89 -6.08 8.94 -8.43
C GLY A 89 -6.49 9.46 -9.81
N GLY A 90 -6.12 10.68 -10.19
CA GLY A 90 -6.54 11.30 -11.45
C GLY A 90 -8.01 11.74 -11.40
N MET A 91 -8.77 11.51 -12.48
CA MET A 91 -10.19 11.89 -12.53
C MET A 91 -11.07 11.09 -11.56
N MET A 92 -10.58 9.96 -11.06
CA MET A 92 -11.25 9.16 -10.03
C MET A 92 -11.10 9.72 -8.61
N GLY A 93 -10.26 10.74 -8.41
CA GLY A 93 -10.08 11.39 -7.10
C GLY A 93 -9.09 10.63 -6.22
N ASP A 94 -9.57 10.11 -5.09
CA ASP A 94 -8.72 9.48 -4.08
C ASP A 94 -8.20 8.12 -4.51
N PRO A 95 -6.87 7.91 -4.59
CA PRO A 95 -6.33 6.64 -5.03
C PRO A 95 -6.39 5.53 -3.98
N TYR A 96 -6.52 5.85 -2.69
CA TYR A 96 -6.38 4.87 -1.62
C TYR A 96 -7.60 3.96 -1.50
N GLN A 97 -7.38 2.64 -1.57
CA GLN A 97 -8.44 1.63 -1.55
C GLN A 97 -8.50 0.83 -0.23
N GLY A 98 -7.46 0.93 0.61
CA GLY A 98 -7.44 0.28 1.93
C GLY A 98 -6.11 -0.40 2.27
N ILE A 99 -6.03 -0.86 3.52
CA ILE A 99 -4.96 -1.73 4.02
C ILE A 99 -5.53 -3.04 4.56
N ILE A 100 -4.75 -4.11 4.40
CA ILE A 100 -5.05 -5.42 4.99
C ILE A 100 -3.78 -5.92 5.69
N ILE A 101 -3.94 -6.50 6.88
CA ILE A 101 -2.88 -7.25 7.55
C ILE A 101 -3.26 -8.73 7.55
N LYS A 102 -2.44 -9.56 6.91
CA LYS A 102 -2.66 -11.01 6.84
C LYS A 102 -1.33 -11.74 6.76
N ASN A 103 -1.17 -12.80 7.55
CA ASN A 103 0.05 -13.64 7.54
C ASN A 103 1.34 -12.83 7.73
N ASN A 104 1.35 -11.89 8.69
CA ASN A 104 2.47 -10.98 8.97
C ASN A 104 2.91 -10.12 7.77
N ILE A 105 1.97 -9.81 6.88
CA ILE A 105 2.17 -8.95 5.71
C ILE A 105 1.20 -7.78 5.81
N LEU A 106 1.73 -6.57 5.64
CA LEU A 106 0.95 -5.37 5.40
C LEU A 106 0.74 -5.21 3.89
N GLU A 107 -0.52 -5.27 3.45
CA GLU A 107 -0.91 -5.04 2.07
C GLU A 107 -1.58 -3.66 1.94
N ILE A 108 -1.14 -2.85 0.98
CA ILE A 108 -1.68 -1.51 0.68
C ILE A 108 -2.17 -1.51 -0.76
N THR A 109 -3.44 -1.19 -0.99
CA THR A 109 -4.04 -1.16 -2.33
C THR A 109 -4.39 0.25 -2.76
N GLN A 110 -4.04 0.60 -3.99
CA GLN A 110 -4.26 1.92 -4.58
C GLN A 110 -4.76 1.77 -6.02
N ALA A 111 -5.69 2.61 -6.45
CA ALA A 111 -6.26 2.55 -7.79
C ALA A 111 -6.74 3.93 -8.26
N GLY A 112 -6.81 4.12 -9.57
CA GLY A 112 -7.29 5.38 -10.13
C GLY A 112 -7.38 5.35 -11.65
N GLY A 113 -7.43 6.54 -12.22
CA GLY A 113 -7.40 6.77 -13.66
C GLY A 113 -8.52 7.67 -14.16
N SER A 114 -8.87 7.48 -15.43
CA SER A 114 -9.95 8.14 -16.16
C SER A 114 -10.52 7.16 -17.19
N SER A 115 -10.32 7.37 -18.48
CA SER A 115 -10.55 6.36 -19.52
C SER A 115 -9.58 5.19 -19.36
N TRP A 116 -8.31 5.48 -19.08
CA TRP A 116 -7.32 4.50 -18.66
C TRP A 116 -7.47 4.23 -17.18
N LYS A 117 -7.45 2.96 -16.80
CA LYS A 117 -7.57 2.47 -15.42
C LYS A 117 -6.20 1.98 -14.96
N TRP A 118 -5.89 2.20 -13.70
CA TRP A 118 -4.74 1.60 -13.05
C TRP A 118 -5.09 1.17 -11.63
N GLY A 119 -4.40 0.15 -11.16
CA GLY A 119 -4.46 -0.29 -9.77
C GLY A 119 -3.22 -1.08 -9.42
N TYR A 120 -2.79 -1.02 -8.16
CA TYR A 120 -1.71 -1.83 -7.64
C TYR A 120 -1.87 -2.14 -6.15
N SER A 121 -1.22 -3.23 -5.74
CA SER A 121 -1.15 -3.67 -4.36
C SER A 121 0.31 -3.95 -4.01
N ASP A 122 0.77 -3.29 -2.95
CA ASP A 122 2.09 -3.50 -2.38
C ASP A 122 2.00 -4.41 -1.16
N LYS A 123 2.90 -5.39 -1.05
CA LYS A 123 2.99 -6.30 0.10
C LYS A 123 4.30 -6.10 0.83
N TYR A 124 4.22 -5.62 2.08
CA TYR A 124 5.37 -5.34 2.94
C TYR A 124 5.49 -6.39 4.04
N ARG A 125 6.72 -6.80 4.33
CA ARG A 125 7.05 -7.64 5.48
C ARG A 125 8.04 -6.90 6.38
N PHE A 126 7.82 -6.97 7.69
CA PHE A 126 8.81 -6.50 8.64
C PHE A 126 9.99 -7.48 8.69
N GLN A 127 11.16 -7.03 8.23
CA GLN A 127 12.40 -7.81 8.24
C GLN A 127 13.58 -6.86 8.25
N ASN A 128 14.72 -7.30 8.78
CA ASN A 128 15.92 -6.45 8.89
C ASN A 128 15.64 -5.10 9.60
N GLY A 129 14.70 -5.08 10.54
CA GLY A 129 14.32 -3.90 11.33
C GLY A 129 13.47 -2.85 10.60
N HIS A 130 12.93 -3.14 9.42
CA HIS A 130 12.06 -2.23 8.67
C HIS A 130 11.07 -2.98 7.76
N PHE A 131 10.09 -2.28 7.19
CA PHE A 131 9.10 -2.85 6.29
C PHE A 131 9.60 -2.87 4.84
N GLU A 132 10.05 -4.04 4.38
CA GLU A 132 10.53 -4.26 3.02
C GLU A 132 9.39 -4.74 2.09
N LEU A 133 9.33 -4.21 0.87
CA LEU A 133 8.42 -4.66 -0.16
C LEU A 133 8.85 -6.04 -0.65
N ILE A 134 8.01 -7.04 -0.45
CA ILE A 134 8.27 -8.43 -0.84
C ILE A 134 7.45 -8.88 -2.05
N GLY A 135 6.37 -8.15 -2.36
CA GLY A 135 5.49 -8.44 -3.47
C GLY A 135 4.82 -7.17 -4.00
N TYR A 136 4.60 -7.13 -5.30
CA TYR A 136 3.90 -6.07 -6.01
C TYR A 136 3.01 -6.69 -7.08
N SER A 137 1.75 -6.29 -7.15
CA SER A 137 0.88 -6.61 -8.27
C SER A 137 0.23 -5.36 -8.82
N SER A 138 0.09 -5.26 -10.14
CA SER A 138 -0.57 -4.11 -10.76
C SER A 138 -1.35 -4.50 -12.00
N THR A 139 -2.35 -3.70 -12.31
CA THR A 139 -3.07 -3.70 -13.58
C THR A 139 -3.11 -2.29 -14.14
N TYR A 140 -2.98 -2.17 -15.46
CA TYR A 140 -3.11 -0.91 -16.20
C TYR A 140 -3.73 -1.21 -17.55
N GLY A 141 -4.75 -0.45 -17.95
CA GLY A 141 -5.37 -0.69 -19.23
C GLY A 141 -6.56 0.19 -19.50
N LYS A 142 -7.20 -0.07 -20.65
CA LYS A 142 -8.42 0.59 -21.05
C LYS A 142 -9.37 -0.46 -21.64
N PRO A 143 -10.65 -0.48 -21.22
CA PRO A 143 -11.64 -1.38 -21.79
C PRO A 143 -11.72 -1.24 -23.31
N GLU A 144 -11.99 -2.35 -23.99
CA GLU A 144 -12.04 -2.46 -25.46
C GLU A 144 -10.69 -2.21 -26.16
N GLU A 145 -9.61 -2.03 -25.38
CA GLU A 145 -8.25 -1.91 -25.91
C GLU A 145 -7.38 -3.05 -25.39
N TYR A 146 -6.71 -2.85 -24.27
CA TYR A 146 -5.86 -3.86 -23.66
C TYR A 146 -5.67 -3.61 -22.17
N PHE A 147 -5.30 -4.67 -21.47
CA PHE A 147 -4.80 -4.61 -20.11
C PHE A 147 -3.40 -5.19 -20.02
N THR A 148 -2.59 -4.60 -19.16
CA THR A 148 -1.29 -5.12 -18.74
C THR A 148 -1.32 -5.42 -17.26
N ASP A 149 -0.94 -6.63 -16.90
CA ASP A 149 -0.81 -7.08 -15.53
C ASP A 149 0.64 -7.41 -15.21
N VAL A 150 1.05 -7.06 -13.99
CA VAL A 150 2.36 -7.37 -13.44
C VAL A 150 2.14 -8.06 -12.11
N ASP A 151 2.81 -9.20 -11.90
CA ASP A 151 3.05 -9.78 -10.59
C ASP A 151 4.56 -9.88 -10.39
N PHE A 152 5.07 -9.23 -9.35
CA PHE A 152 6.48 -9.24 -9.01
C PHE A 152 6.66 -9.73 -7.59
N ASN A 153 7.25 -10.92 -7.46
CA ASN A 153 7.78 -11.43 -6.21
C ASN A 153 9.21 -10.91 -6.02
N LEU A 154 9.38 -9.86 -5.21
CA LEU A 154 10.69 -9.25 -4.95
C LEU A 154 11.60 -10.17 -4.13
N SER A 155 11.03 -11.13 -3.38
CA SER A 155 11.81 -12.08 -2.57
C SER A 155 12.56 -13.10 -3.45
N THR A 156 11.93 -13.56 -4.53
CA THR A 156 12.55 -14.49 -5.49
C THR A 156 13.17 -13.77 -6.69
N GLY A 157 12.74 -12.53 -6.93
CA GLY A 157 13.06 -11.74 -8.12
C GLY A 157 12.20 -12.09 -9.33
N GLN A 158 11.19 -12.96 -9.21
CA GLN A 158 10.35 -13.36 -10.33
C GLN A 158 9.31 -12.28 -10.65
N LEU A 159 9.41 -11.71 -11.85
CA LEU A 159 8.45 -10.78 -12.43
C LEU A 159 7.71 -11.48 -13.57
N VAL A 160 6.39 -11.54 -13.47
CA VAL A 160 5.47 -12.04 -14.49
C VAL A 160 4.74 -10.84 -15.07
N TYR A 161 4.90 -10.64 -16.37
CA TYR A 161 4.20 -9.62 -17.15
C TYR A 161 3.23 -10.30 -18.11
N ASN A 162 2.01 -9.78 -18.18
CA ASN A 162 0.98 -10.18 -19.12
C ASN A 162 0.41 -8.93 -19.80
N LYS A 163 0.25 -8.96 -21.11
CA LYS A 163 -0.53 -8.01 -21.88
C LYS A 163 -1.60 -8.78 -22.63
N GLU A 164 -2.85 -8.41 -22.42
CA GLU A 164 -3.99 -8.99 -23.08
C GLU A 164 -4.70 -7.91 -23.90
N VAL A 165 -4.69 -8.08 -25.23
CA VAL A 165 -5.42 -7.21 -26.16
C VAL A 165 -6.81 -7.79 -26.37
N GLU A 166 -7.84 -6.98 -26.21
CA GLU A 166 -9.23 -7.39 -26.39
C GLU A 166 -9.54 -7.61 -27.88
N SER A 167 -10.38 -8.60 -28.19
CA SER A 167 -10.69 -9.01 -29.58
C SER A 167 -11.40 -7.92 -30.40
N THR A 168 -12.02 -6.94 -29.74
CA THR A 168 -12.63 -5.76 -30.36
C THR A 168 -11.66 -4.58 -30.49
N GLY A 169 -10.43 -4.72 -30.00
CA GLY A 169 -9.42 -3.68 -29.98
C GLY A 169 -8.83 -3.37 -31.37
N SER A 170 -8.38 -2.13 -31.54
CA SER A 170 -7.68 -1.69 -32.75
C SER A 170 -6.42 -2.53 -32.99
N SER A 171 -6.09 -2.79 -34.27
CA SER A 171 -4.81 -3.39 -34.67
C SER A 171 -3.59 -2.63 -34.16
N ASP A 172 -3.76 -1.34 -33.84
CA ASP A 172 -2.70 -0.48 -33.30
C ASP A 172 -2.30 -0.84 -31.85
N ASN A 173 -3.14 -1.60 -31.13
CA ASN A 173 -2.85 -2.05 -29.77
C ASN A 173 -1.77 -3.14 -29.72
N GLY A 174 -1.35 -3.64 -30.88
CA GLY A 174 -0.39 -4.74 -31.01
C GLY A 174 -1.01 -6.09 -30.66
N LYS A 175 -0.16 -7.04 -30.28
CA LYS A 175 -0.56 -8.40 -29.90
C LYS A 175 -0.52 -8.59 -28.39
N SER A 176 -1.24 -9.60 -27.91
CA SER A 176 -1.07 -10.10 -26.54
C SER A 176 0.32 -10.69 -26.37
N GLU A 177 0.93 -10.45 -25.21
CA GLU A 177 2.30 -10.82 -24.90
C GLU A 177 2.44 -11.26 -23.44
N LYS A 178 3.36 -12.19 -23.19
CA LYS A 178 3.65 -12.64 -21.83
C LYS A 178 5.15 -12.84 -21.67
N GLU A 179 5.69 -12.39 -20.55
CA GLU A 179 7.09 -12.59 -20.21
C GLU A 179 7.27 -12.89 -18.72
N VAL A 180 8.11 -13.87 -18.42
CA VAL A 180 8.64 -14.08 -17.07
C VAL A 180 10.10 -13.68 -17.08
N TYR A 181 10.47 -12.78 -16.18
CA TYR A 181 11.81 -12.23 -16.06
C TYR A 181 12.30 -12.30 -14.61
N ILE A 182 13.59 -12.60 -14.41
CA ILE A 182 14.20 -12.63 -13.08
C ILE A 182 14.96 -11.33 -12.86
N LYS A 183 14.40 -10.44 -12.03
CA LYS A 183 15.02 -9.22 -11.57
C LYS A 183 15.27 -9.29 -10.06
N LYS A 184 16.52 -9.53 -9.67
CA LYS A 184 16.95 -9.58 -8.26
C LYS A 184 17.59 -8.28 -7.80
N GLY A 185 17.64 -8.09 -6.49
CA GLY A 185 18.41 -7.04 -5.83
C GLY A 185 17.72 -5.67 -5.74
N LEU A 186 16.45 -5.55 -6.13
CA LEU A 186 15.68 -4.35 -5.81
C LEU A 186 15.38 -4.33 -4.32
N LYS A 187 15.74 -3.22 -3.68
CA LYS A 187 15.44 -2.95 -2.27
C LYS A 187 14.47 -1.79 -2.19
N ILE A 188 13.20 -2.12 -1.98
CA ILE A 188 12.11 -1.15 -1.83
C ILE A 188 11.53 -1.31 -0.44
N ASN A 189 11.25 -0.21 0.23
CA ASN A 189 10.63 -0.16 1.56
C ASN A 189 9.67 1.03 1.62
N LEU A 190 9.01 1.21 2.76
CA LEU A 190 8.07 2.32 2.94
C LEU A 190 8.71 3.69 2.66
N GLN A 191 9.99 3.88 2.98
CA GLN A 191 10.68 5.16 2.83
C GLN A 191 10.98 5.53 1.39
N ASN A 192 11.18 4.57 0.51
CA ASN A 192 11.56 4.82 -0.87
C ASN A 192 10.51 4.34 -1.87
N ARG A 193 9.29 4.00 -1.44
CA ARG A 193 8.28 3.42 -2.33
C ARG A 193 7.94 4.31 -3.52
N ASN A 194 7.39 5.49 -3.27
CA ASN A 194 7.13 6.51 -4.29
C ASN A 194 8.25 7.54 -4.28
N GLN A 195 9.09 7.53 -5.32
CA GLN A 195 10.17 8.49 -5.50
C GLN A 195 9.83 9.45 -6.64
N LYS A 196 10.49 10.61 -6.67
CA LYS A 196 10.33 11.58 -7.76
C LYS A 196 10.64 10.99 -9.14
N GLU A 197 11.65 10.13 -9.21
CA GLU A 197 11.95 9.34 -10.41
C GLU A 197 11.40 7.92 -10.22
N GLN A 198 10.41 7.54 -11.02
CA GLN A 198 9.83 6.20 -10.96
C GLN A 198 10.86 5.15 -11.38
N ARG A 199 10.87 3.99 -10.69
CA ARG A 199 11.72 2.90 -11.12
C ARG A 199 11.07 2.23 -12.31
N LYS A 200 11.90 1.91 -13.29
CA LYS A 200 11.47 1.22 -14.49
C LYS A 200 12.30 -0.03 -14.74
N ILE A 201 11.64 -1.08 -15.17
CA ILE A 201 12.27 -2.33 -15.61
C ILE A 201 11.85 -2.53 -17.07
N ILE A 202 12.84 -2.59 -17.96
CA ILE A 202 12.59 -2.92 -19.37
C ILE A 202 12.75 -4.42 -19.53
N LEU A 203 11.70 -5.08 -19.99
CA LEU A 203 11.71 -6.53 -20.17
C LEU A 203 12.53 -6.93 -21.40
N PRO A 204 13.40 -7.95 -21.30
CA PRO A 204 14.34 -8.25 -22.37
C PRO A 204 13.68 -8.81 -23.64
N LYS A 205 12.54 -9.51 -23.57
CA LYS A 205 11.90 -10.11 -24.76
C LYS A 205 10.84 -9.19 -25.37
N THR A 206 9.84 -8.78 -24.60
CA THR A 206 8.73 -7.93 -25.08
C THR A 206 9.12 -6.47 -25.26
N LYS A 207 10.23 -6.04 -24.62
CA LYS A 207 10.64 -4.63 -24.52
C LYS A 207 9.64 -3.75 -23.78
N ALA A 208 8.63 -4.34 -23.13
CA ALA A 208 7.68 -3.61 -22.30
C ALA A 208 8.41 -2.94 -21.14
N THR A 209 7.93 -1.76 -20.74
CA THR A 209 8.42 -1.04 -19.56
C THR A 209 7.45 -1.28 -18.41
N VAL A 210 7.94 -1.87 -17.33
CA VAL A 210 7.23 -2.06 -16.06
C VAL A 210 7.67 -0.98 -15.08
N TYR A 211 6.70 -0.27 -14.52
CA TYR A 211 6.93 0.75 -13.50
C TYR A 211 6.73 0.15 -12.11
N ILE A 212 7.65 0.41 -11.19
CA ILE A 212 7.58 0.01 -9.78
C ILE A 212 8.07 1.12 -8.86
#